data_AF-S5ZUE2-F1
#
_entry.id   AF-S5ZUE2-F1
#
_cell.length_a   1.000
_cell.length_b   1.000
_cell.length_c   1.000
_cell.angle_alpha   90.00
_cell.angle_beta   90.00
_cell.angle_gamma   90.00
#
_symmetry.space_group_name_H-M   'P 1'
#
loop_
_entity.id
_entity.type
_entity.pdbx_description
1 polymer ?
#
loop_
_entity_poly.entity_id
_entity_poly.type
_entity_poly.pdbx_seq_one_letter_code
_entity_poly.pdbx_strand_id
1 'polypeptide(L)' 'MFLDNRFLIAESVRKNTWAPIESVVINISTGKYIGLNNRYHRVCIEKNGIKPENNYTGKNLHIKDINLLEWEKNI' A
#
# COMPACT_ATOMS: atom_id res chain seq x y z
N MET A 1 -3.24 -1.30 -8.78
CA MET A 1 -1.76 -1.28 -8.68
C MET A 1 -1.28 0.13 -9.01
N PHE A 2 -0.34 0.68 -8.25
CA PHE A 2 0.27 2.00 -8.46
C PHE A 2 1.80 1.88 -8.32
N LEU A 3 2.56 2.54 -9.17
CA LEU A 3 4.03 2.44 -9.22
C LEU A 3 4.65 3.82 -9.44
N ASP A 4 5.62 4.20 -8.62
CA ASP A 4 6.54 5.33 -8.87
C ASP A 4 8.01 4.83 -8.92
N ASN A 5 8.97 5.75 -9.00
CA ASN A 5 10.41 5.42 -9.07
C ASN A 5 11.02 4.89 -7.76
N ARG A 6 10.29 4.90 -6.65
CA ARG A 6 10.74 4.52 -5.30
C ARG A 6 9.83 3.47 -4.66
N PHE A 7 8.54 3.42 -5.02
CA PHE A 7 7.52 2.63 -4.33
C PHE A 7 6.52 1.96 -5.27
N LEU A 8 6.08 0.76 -4.88
CA LEU A 8 4.98 0.02 -5.50
C LEU A 8 3.85 -0.17 -4.48
N ILE A 9 2.62 0.14 -4.86
CA ILE A 9 1.41 -0.27 -4.13
C ILE A 9 0.73 -1.40 -4.91
N ALA A 10 0.65 -2.55 -4.27
CA ALA A 10 0.05 -3.75 -4.81
C ALA A 10 -0.95 -4.35 -3.82
N GLU A 11 -1.87 -5.16 -4.34
CA GLU A 11 -2.66 -6.07 -3.51
C GLU A 11 -1.81 -7.31 -3.23
N SER A 12 -1.85 -7.81 -2.00
CA SER A 12 -1.18 -9.04 -1.59
C SER A 12 -2.13 -9.99 -0.88
N VAL A 13 -1.76 -11.26 -0.92
CA VAL A 13 -2.40 -12.34 -0.20
C VAL A 13 -1.31 -13.07 0.57
N ARG A 14 -1.55 -13.30 1.87
CA ARG A 14 -0.63 -14.11 2.67
C ARG A 14 -0.73 -15.57 2.21
N LYS A 15 0.42 -16.13 1.81
CA LYS A 15 0.50 -17.51 1.32
C LYS A 15 -0.06 -18.49 2.35
N ASN A 16 -0.79 -19.50 1.89
CA ASN A 16 -1.41 -20.54 2.73
C ASN A 16 -2.40 -20.00 3.77
N THR A 17 -3.01 -18.84 3.52
CA THR A 17 -4.07 -18.31 4.39
C THR A 17 -5.32 -17.97 3.59
N TRP A 18 -6.47 -18.02 4.25
CA TRP A 18 -7.72 -17.43 3.78
C TRP A 18 -7.84 -15.96 4.21
N ALA A 19 -6.71 -15.32 4.55
CA ALA A 19 -6.73 -13.93 4.97
C ALA A 19 -7.27 -13.06 3.83
N PRO A 20 -8.04 -12.00 4.15
CA PRO A 20 -8.50 -11.08 3.14
C PRO A 20 -7.33 -10.47 2.37
N ILE A 21 -7.58 -10.10 1.11
CA ILE A 21 -6.63 -9.35 0.28
C ILE A 21 -6.35 -8.02 0.97
N GLU A 22 -5.07 -7.68 1.14
CA GLU A 22 -4.63 -6.42 1.72
C GLU A 22 -3.69 -5.69 0.76
N SER A 23 -3.77 -4.37 0.71
CA SER A 23 -2.79 -3.56 0.00
C SER A 23 -1.51 -3.44 0.80
N VAL A 24 -0.40 -3.41 0.09
CA VAL A 24 0.96 -3.30 0.62
C VAL A 24 1.69 -2.22 -0.16
N VAL A 25 2.51 -1.44 0.55
CA VAL A 25 3.52 -0.58 -0.07
C VAL A 25 4.86 -1.29 0.00
N ILE A 26 5.59 -1.34 -1.11
CA ILE A 26 6.94 -1.89 -1.21
C ILE A 26 7.88 -0.76 -1.59
N ASN A 27 8.96 -0.58 -0.82
CA ASN A 27 10.10 0.23 -1.21
C ASN A 27 10.94 -0.58 -2.22
N ILE A 28 10.99 -0.13 -3.47
CA ILE A 28 11.56 -0.91 -4.57
C ILE A 28 13.08 -1.06 -4.41
N SER A 29 13.75 -0.05 -3.84
CA SER A 29 15.21 -0.06 -3.66
C SER A 29 15.67 -0.98 -2.54
N THR A 30 14.85 -1.18 -1.51
CA THR A 30 15.24 -1.95 -0.31
C THR A 30 14.50 -3.29 -0.18
N GLY A 31 13.43 -3.48 -0.94
CA GLY A 31 12.52 -4.62 -0.81
C GLY A 31 11.68 -4.62 0.47
N LYS A 32 11.86 -3.66 1.38
CA LYS A 32 11.02 -3.51 2.59
C LYS A 32 9.59 -3.20 2.21
N TYR A 33 8.65 -3.66 3.00
CA TYR A 33 7.23 -3.43 2.74
C TYR A 33 6.47 -3.06 4.00
N ILE A 34 5.26 -2.54 3.84
CA ILE A 34 4.31 -2.32 4.94
C ILE A 34 2.91 -2.70 4.46
N GLY A 35 2.19 -3.48 5.27
CA GLY A 35 0.78 -3.78 5.05
C GLY A 35 -0.10 -2.58 5.42
N LEU A 36 -1.07 -2.25 4.58
CA LEU A 36 -2.03 -1.17 4.84
C LEU A 36 -3.27 -1.65 5.61
N ASN A 37 -3.33 -2.93 6.02
CA ASN A 37 -4.42 -3.56 6.79
C ASN A 37 -5.82 -3.32 6.19
N ASN A 38 -5.86 -3.05 4.89
CA ASN A 38 -7.08 -2.91 4.11
C ASN A 38 -6.79 -3.11 2.62
N ARG A 39 -7.83 -3.46 1.88
CA ARG A 39 -7.79 -3.51 0.43
C ARG A 39 -8.11 -2.13 -0.16
N TYR A 40 -7.13 -1.50 -0.80
CA TYR A 40 -7.32 -0.28 -1.58
C TYR A 40 -7.16 -0.59 -3.07
N HIS A 41 -8.30 -0.69 -3.77
CA HIS A 41 -8.33 -1.07 -5.19
C HIS A 41 -8.12 0.11 -6.14
N ARG A 42 -8.21 1.35 -5.62
CA ARG A 42 -7.98 2.58 -6.37
C ARG A 42 -6.89 3.40 -5.69
N VAL A 43 -6.07 4.09 -6.48
CA VAL A 43 -5.11 5.10 -5.98
C VAL A 43 -5.33 6.37 -6.77
N CYS A 44 -5.62 7.46 -6.08
CA CYS A 44 -5.70 8.80 -6.66
C CYS A 44 -4.39 9.54 -6.39
N ILE A 45 -3.86 10.23 -7.40
CA ILE A 45 -2.69 11.10 -7.27
C ILE A 45 -3.19 12.50 -6.89
N GLU A 46 -2.67 13.06 -5.81
CA GLU A 46 -3.03 14.38 -5.32
C GLU A 46 -1.80 15.28 -5.28
N LYS A 47 -1.99 16.60 -5.16
CA LYS A 47 -0.90 17.60 -5.18
C LYS A 47 0.21 17.30 -4.17
N ASN A 48 -0.13 16.71 -3.02
CA ASN A 48 0.77 16.48 -1.89
C ASN A 48 0.89 15.01 -1.50
N GLY A 49 0.71 14.08 -2.45
CA GLY A 49 0.86 12.66 -2.19
C GLY A 49 -0.14 11.80 -2.96
N ILE A 50 -0.50 10.67 -2.36
CA ILE A 50 -1.45 9.74 -2.95
C ILE A 50 -2.56 9.40 -1.97
N LYS A 51 -3.72 9.07 -2.51
CA LYS A 51 -4.89 8.65 -1.76
C LYS A 51 -5.34 7.27 -2.21
N PRO A 52 -4.90 6.18 -1.54
CA PRO A 52 -5.51 4.87 -1.69
C PRO A 52 -6.97 4.89 -1.22
N GLU A 53 -7.87 4.34 -2.04
CA GLU A 53 -9.31 4.33 -1.81
C GLU A 53 -9.88 2.92 -1.93
N ASN A 54 -10.81 2.61 -1.03
CA ASN A 54 -11.69 1.47 -1.07
C ASN A 54 -13.13 1.96 -1.20
N ASN A 55 -13.59 2.14 -2.43
CA ASN A 55 -14.94 2.63 -2.72
C ASN A 55 -16.06 1.68 -2.25
N TYR A 56 -15.77 0.39 -1.99
CA TYR A 56 -16.77 -0.55 -1.47
C TYR A 56 -17.05 -0.32 0.01
N THR A 57 -16.02 0.02 0.80
CA THR A 57 -16.16 0.26 2.25
C THR A 57 -16.18 1.73 2.62
N GLY A 58 -15.91 2.63 1.66
CA GLY A 58 -15.73 4.06 1.89
C GLY A 58 -14.38 4.44 2.53
N LYS A 59 -13.54 3.46 2.88
CA LYS A 59 -12.24 3.72 3.50
C LYS A 59 -11.29 4.39 2.53
N ASN A 60 -10.54 5.36 3.02
CA ASN A 60 -9.44 5.98 2.30
C ASN A 60 -8.24 6.13 3.23
N LEU A 61 -7.05 6.20 2.64
CA LEU A 61 -5.81 6.53 3.30
C LEU A 61 -5.20 7.71 2.55
N HIS A 62 -4.52 8.62 3.24
CA HIS A 62 -3.83 9.72 2.59
C HIS A 62 -2.35 9.68 2.98
N ILE A 63 -1.50 9.38 2.01
CA ILE A 63 -0.06 9.20 2.18
C ILE A 63 0.63 10.43 1.61
N LYS A 64 1.08 11.34 2.49
CA LYS A 64 1.84 12.55 2.11
C LYS A 64 3.33 12.29 2.01
N ASP A 65 3.86 11.59 3.01
CA ASP A 65 5.26 11.19 3.09
C ASP A 65 5.34 9.71 3.45
N ILE A 66 5.70 8.93 2.45
CA ILE A 66 5.85 7.48 2.54
C ILE A 66 7.05 7.08 3.43
N ASN A 67 8.01 7.97 3.66
CA ASN A 67 9.14 7.70 4.55
C ASN A 67 8.74 7.71 6.02
N LEU A 68 7.57 8.27 6.35
CA LEU A 68 7.01 8.24 7.71
C LEU A 68 6.26 6.93 8.01
N LEU A 69 6.15 6.01 7.04
CA LEU A 69 5.58 4.70 7.29
C LEU A 69 6.56 3.81 8.07
N GLU A 70 6.04 3.03 9.01
CA GLU A 70 6.81 2.05 9.77
C GLU A 70 7.02 0.77 8.95
N TRP A 71 8.15 0.68 8.26
CA TRP A 71 8.44 -0.42 7.35
C TRP A 71 8.76 -1.74 8.06
N GLU A 72 8.14 -2.82 7.60
CA GLU A 72 8.52 -4.19 7.95
C GLU A 72 9.77 -4.62 7.15
N LYS A 73 10.66 -5.36 7.81
CA LYS A 73 11.81 -5.98 7.16
C LYS A 73 11.39 -7.36 6.63
N ASN A 74 11.82 -7.72 5.42
CA ASN A 74 11.65 -9.09 4.92
C ASN A 74 12.26 -10.08 5.95
N ILE A 75 11.46 -11.07 6.34
CA ILE A 75 11.91 -12.27 7.07
C ILE A 75 12.39 -13.29 6.04
#